data_AF-A0A832IEF3-F1
#
_entry.id   AF-A0A832IEF3-F1
#
_cell.length_a   1.000
_cell.length_b   1.000
_cell.length_c   1.000
_cell.angle_alpha   90.00
_cell.angle_beta   90.00
_cell.angle_gamma   90.00
#
_symmetry.space_group_name_H-M   'P 1'
#
loop_
_entity.id
_entity.type
_entity.pdbx_description
1 polymer ?
#
loop_
_entity_poly.entity_id
_entity_poly.type
_entity_poly.pdbx_seq_one_letter_code
_entity_poly.pdbx_strand_id
1 'polypeptide(L)'
;MMKKFITKTIVTLLFAVGITACSSDYFDVNTPSGTVQPEQLRMSDLLAPVIHSTLEGQRSGELAFGNYVQNFVSQGGGAAGETEAAGLWNQVYLFILPNLKVIKEKSVAQNAPHFGAVADILTAINLGIATDTWDNIPFSQASLGLDNLSPAFDTQEQIYTQIFTLLDGAIAALQGPDDSGISVGNEDLIYRGNLDKWLRAAYTIKARYQLHLVNKGVT
;
A
#
# COMPACT_ATOMS: atom_id res chain seq x y z
N MET A 1 46.27 29.63 -47.25
CA MET A 1 45.56 30.09 -46.03
C MET A 1 44.22 29.38 -45.80
N MET A 2 43.33 29.25 -46.79
CA MET A 2 42.01 28.62 -46.64
C MET A 2 42.00 27.18 -46.08
N LYS A 3 42.93 26.30 -46.49
CA LYS A 3 42.99 24.92 -45.97
C LYS A 3 43.20 24.85 -44.45
N LYS A 4 43.98 25.77 -43.87
CA LYS A 4 44.20 25.85 -42.41
C LYS A 4 42.96 26.34 -41.65
N PHE A 5 42.13 27.17 -42.27
CA PHE A 5 40.84 27.59 -41.70
C PHE A 5 39.83 26.44 -41.73
N ILE A 6 39.72 25.72 -42.85
CA ILE A 6 38.82 24.56 -42.98
C ILE A 6 39.17 23.46 -41.98
N THR A 7 40.46 23.11 -41.82
CA THR A 7 40.88 22.12 -40.82
C THR A 7 40.56 22.55 -39.39
N LYS A 8 40.74 23.84 -39.05
CA LYS A 8 40.37 24.36 -37.73
C LYS A 8 38.85 24.30 -37.50
N THR A 9 38.05 24.70 -38.48
CA THR A 9 36.59 24.63 -38.39
C THR A 9 36.11 23.19 -38.23
N ILE A 10 36.68 22.22 -38.97
CA ILE A 10 36.35 20.80 -38.84
C ILE A 10 36.72 20.25 -37.46
N VAL A 11 37.89 20.60 -36.93
CA VAL A 11 38.33 20.16 -35.59
C VAL A 11 37.43 20.75 -34.50
N THR A 12 37.04 22.03 -34.59
CA THR A 12 36.11 22.65 -33.65
C THR A 12 34.71 22.03 -33.73
N LEU A 13 34.23 21.70 -34.93
CA LEU A 13 32.93 21.04 -35.11
C LEU A 13 32.94 19.61 -34.55
N LEU A 14 34.02 18.85 -34.76
CA LEU A 14 34.18 17.51 -34.19
C LEU A 14 34.23 17.55 -32.65
N PHE A 15 34.89 18.56 -32.09
CA PHE A 15 34.97 18.75 -30.65
C PHE A 15 33.60 19.12 -30.05
N ALA A 16 32.82 19.95 -30.75
CA ALA A 16 31.46 20.31 -30.33
C ALA A 16 30.50 19.10 -30.36
N VAL A 17 30.61 18.22 -31.37
CA VAL A 17 29.82 16.97 -31.44
C VAL A 17 30.22 15.98 -30.35
N GLY A 18 31.50 15.93 -29.97
CA GLY A 18 32.01 15.07 -28.91
C GLY A 18 31.47 15.42 -27.51
N ILE A 19 31.14 16.68 -27.25
CA ILE A 19 30.59 17.12 -25.94
C ILE A 19 29.09 16.79 -25.82
N THR A 20 28.37 16.74 -26.94
CA THR A 20 26.92 16.40 -26.94
C THR A 20 26.63 14.90 -27.09
N ALA A 21 27.64 14.08 -27.42
CA ALA A 21 27.47 12.65 -27.67
C ALA A 21 27.41 11.78 -26.39
N CYS A 22 27.83 12.32 -25.25
CA CYS A 22 27.67 11.64 -23.96
C CYS A 22 26.30 11.98 -23.37
N SER A 23 25.26 11.22 -23.73
CA SER A 23 24.05 11.22 -22.90
C SER A 23 24.36 10.53 -21.58
N SER A 24 23.91 11.10 -20.47
CA SER A 24 23.98 10.47 -19.14
C SER A 24 23.32 9.08 -19.12
N ASP A 25 22.38 8.86 -20.04
CA ASP A 25 21.58 7.65 -20.17
C ASP A 25 22.41 6.39 -20.49
N TYR A 26 23.56 6.52 -21.16
CA TYR A 26 24.45 5.37 -21.42
C TYR A 26 25.06 4.78 -20.13
N PHE A 27 25.15 5.58 -19.07
CA PHE A 27 25.66 5.16 -17.76
C PHE A 27 24.57 4.85 -16.74
N ASP A 28 23.28 5.00 -17.10
CA ASP A 28 22.16 4.58 -16.27
C ASP A 28 21.91 3.07 -16.38
N VAL A 29 22.91 2.30 -15.95
CA VAL A 29 22.89 0.83 -15.91
C VAL A 29 22.33 0.28 -14.58
N ASN A 30 21.88 1.17 -13.69
CA ASN A 30 21.37 0.81 -12.37
C ASN A 30 19.87 0.52 -12.36
N THR A 31 19.20 0.59 -13.51
CA THR A 31 17.84 0.07 -13.66
C THR A 31 17.93 -1.37 -14.18
N PRO A 32 17.60 -2.40 -13.36
CA PRO A 32 17.63 -3.78 -13.82
C PRO A 32 16.76 -3.95 -15.07
N SER A 33 17.27 -4.64 -16.08
CA SER A 33 16.53 -4.96 -17.29
C SER A 33 15.35 -5.88 -16.94
N GLY A 34 14.17 -5.30 -16.70
CA GLY A 34 12.99 -6.02 -16.22
C GLY A 34 12.19 -5.29 -15.15
N THR A 35 12.72 -4.21 -14.56
CA THR A 35 11.96 -3.37 -13.62
C THR A 35 10.95 -2.52 -14.40
N VAL A 36 9.67 -2.75 -14.14
CA VAL A 36 8.58 -1.90 -14.66
C VAL A 36 8.66 -0.55 -13.98
N GLN A 37 8.59 0.53 -14.76
CA GLN A 37 8.62 1.87 -14.21
C GLN A 37 7.33 2.15 -13.39
N PRO A 38 7.39 2.89 -12.27
CA PRO A 38 6.22 3.13 -11.41
C PRO A 38 4.99 3.70 -12.14
N GLU A 39 5.22 4.46 -13.21
CA GLU A 39 4.17 5.05 -14.05
C GLU A 39 3.43 3.98 -14.87
N GLN A 40 4.11 2.92 -15.26
CA GLN A 40 3.57 1.81 -16.06
C GLN A 40 2.80 0.79 -15.20
N LEU A 41 2.99 0.82 -13.88
CA LEU A 41 2.35 -0.10 -12.96
C LEU A 41 0.84 0.18 -12.88
N ARG A 42 0.00 -0.82 -13.17
CA ARG A 42 -1.46 -0.69 -13.07
C ARG A 42 -1.91 -1.00 -11.65
N MET A 43 -3.08 -0.49 -11.28
CA MET A 43 -3.70 -0.83 -9.99
C MET A 43 -3.92 -2.35 -9.85
N SER A 44 -4.26 -3.02 -10.96
CA SER A 44 -4.45 -4.48 -11.00
C SER A 44 -3.15 -5.27 -10.78
N ASP A 45 -2.00 -4.73 -11.16
CA ASP A 45 -0.70 -5.36 -10.92
C ASP A 45 -0.32 -5.32 -9.42
N LEU A 46 -0.87 -4.37 -8.68
CA LEU A 46 -0.63 -4.18 -7.24
C LEU A 46 -1.62 -4.91 -6.34
N LEU A 47 -2.88 -5.07 -6.78
CA LEU A 47 -3.94 -5.55 -5.90
C LEU A 47 -3.71 -6.98 -5.39
N ALA A 48 -3.34 -7.91 -6.26
CA ALA A 48 -3.06 -9.30 -5.87
C ALA A 48 -1.91 -9.41 -4.84
N PRO A 49 -0.73 -8.79 -5.07
CA PRO A 49 0.35 -8.75 -4.08
C PRO A 49 -0.06 -8.15 -2.74
N VAL A 50 -0.87 -7.08 -2.73
CA VAL A 50 -1.37 -6.46 -1.49
C VAL A 50 -2.32 -7.39 -0.75
N ILE A 51 -3.23 -8.06 -1.44
CA ILE A 51 -4.14 -9.03 -0.84
C ILE A 51 -3.34 -10.19 -0.21
N HIS A 52 -2.32 -10.69 -0.91
CA HIS A 52 -1.43 -11.71 -0.36
C HIS A 52 -0.68 -11.21 0.88
N SER A 53 -0.14 -10.00 0.83
CA SER A 53 0.56 -9.38 1.98
C SER A 53 -0.37 -9.16 3.17
N THR A 54 -1.63 -8.78 2.92
CA THR A 54 -2.69 -8.69 3.93
C THR A 54 -2.92 -10.05 4.60
N LEU A 55 -3.02 -11.13 3.83
CA LEU A 55 -3.16 -12.49 4.38
C LEU A 55 -1.94 -12.88 5.24
N GLU A 56 -0.72 -12.63 4.76
CA GLU A 56 0.49 -12.93 5.53
C GLU A 56 0.59 -12.08 6.80
N GLY A 57 0.15 -10.83 6.78
CA GLY A 57 0.05 -9.97 7.97
C GLY A 57 -0.91 -10.56 9.00
N GLN A 58 -2.13 -10.91 8.59
CA GLN A 58 -3.12 -11.55 9.46
C GLN A 58 -2.61 -12.88 10.03
N ARG A 59 -1.98 -13.71 9.20
CA ARG A 59 -1.35 -14.96 9.62
C ARG A 59 -0.23 -14.73 10.63
N SER A 60 0.63 -13.73 10.41
CA SER A 60 1.69 -13.37 11.35
C SER A 60 1.11 -12.90 12.69
N GLY A 61 0.02 -12.14 12.68
CA GLY A 61 -0.70 -11.76 13.89
C GLY A 61 -1.27 -12.97 14.63
N GLU A 62 -1.94 -13.88 13.92
CA GLU A 62 -2.47 -15.12 14.51
C GLU A 62 -1.37 -15.99 15.12
N LEU A 63 -0.21 -16.13 14.45
CA LEU A 63 0.90 -16.90 15.00
C LEU A 63 1.50 -16.26 16.27
N ALA A 64 1.44 -14.93 16.39
CA ALA A 64 1.89 -14.20 17.56
C ALA A 64 0.90 -14.26 18.74
N PHE A 65 -0.42 -14.23 18.45
CA PHE A 65 -1.46 -14.08 19.47
C PHE A 65 -2.31 -15.33 19.73
N GLY A 66 -2.31 -16.32 18.84
CA GLY A 66 -3.18 -17.49 18.94
C GLY A 66 -2.89 -18.40 20.15
N ASN A 67 -1.70 -18.29 20.75
CA ASN A 67 -1.37 -18.90 22.03
C ASN A 67 -2.03 -18.19 23.24
N TYR A 68 -2.26 -16.87 23.19
CA TYR A 68 -2.93 -16.11 24.26
C TYR A 68 -4.39 -16.51 24.43
N VAL A 69 -5.04 -16.86 23.31
CA VAL A 69 -6.40 -17.41 23.29
C VAL A 69 -6.42 -18.94 23.39
N GLN A 70 -5.26 -19.58 23.63
CA GLN A 70 -5.09 -21.02 23.86
C GLN A 70 -5.53 -21.92 22.69
N ASN A 71 -5.51 -21.41 21.45
CA ASN A 71 -5.79 -22.22 20.26
C ASN A 71 -4.67 -23.22 19.95
N PHE A 72 -3.42 -22.82 20.24
CA PHE A 72 -2.23 -23.67 20.10
C PHE A 72 -1.19 -23.33 21.16
N VAL A 73 -0.23 -24.23 21.36
CA VAL A 73 0.89 -24.03 22.31
C VAL A 73 2.22 -24.22 21.58
N SER A 74 3.26 -23.53 22.04
CA SER A 74 4.61 -23.81 21.57
C SER A 74 5.06 -25.19 22.06
N GLN A 75 5.92 -25.86 21.29
CA GLN A 75 6.43 -27.18 21.66
C GLN A 75 7.22 -27.05 22.97
N GLY A 76 6.76 -27.71 24.03
CA GLY A 76 7.35 -27.64 25.38
C GLY A 76 6.52 -26.88 26.43
N GLY A 77 5.41 -26.24 26.06
CA GLY A 77 4.41 -25.72 27.02
C GLY A 77 4.92 -24.62 27.96
N GLY A 78 5.99 -23.92 27.58
CA GLY A 78 6.57 -22.84 28.38
C GLY A 78 5.76 -21.55 28.31
N ALA A 79 5.90 -20.72 29.35
CA ALA A 79 5.42 -19.34 29.31
C ALA A 79 6.06 -18.60 28.12
N ALA A 80 5.25 -17.94 27.29
CA ALA A 80 5.77 -17.10 26.22
C ALA A 80 6.60 -15.97 26.84
N GLY A 81 7.78 -15.70 26.26
CA GLY A 81 8.55 -14.49 26.57
C GLY A 81 7.86 -13.24 26.01
N GLU A 82 8.63 -12.17 25.80
CA GLU A 82 8.14 -11.00 25.08
C GLU A 82 7.54 -11.41 23.73
N THR A 83 6.35 -10.89 23.43
CA THR A 83 5.66 -11.19 22.17
C THR A 83 5.97 -10.11 21.16
N GLU A 84 6.58 -10.52 20.06
CA GLU A 84 6.92 -9.64 18.95
C GLU A 84 5.98 -9.91 17.77
N ALA A 85 5.40 -8.85 17.22
CA ALA A 85 4.58 -8.90 16.00
C ALA A 85 5.33 -8.28 14.80
N ALA A 86 6.65 -8.46 14.74
CA ALA A 86 7.52 -7.87 13.70
C ALA A 86 7.10 -8.26 12.27
N GLY A 87 6.62 -9.50 12.07
CA GLY A 87 6.10 -9.94 10.78
C GLY A 87 4.88 -9.12 10.34
N LEU A 88 3.91 -8.91 11.22
CA LEU A 88 2.75 -8.05 10.96
C LEU A 88 3.19 -6.60 10.68
N TRP A 89 4.12 -6.07 11.47
CA TRP A 89 4.62 -4.70 11.28
C TRP A 89 5.22 -4.50 9.89
N ASN A 90 6.11 -5.42 9.48
CA ASN A 90 6.73 -5.39 8.17
C ASN A 90 5.69 -5.49 7.05
N GLN A 91 4.69 -6.36 7.18
CA GLN A 91 3.61 -6.47 6.21
C GLN A 91 2.84 -5.16 6.06
N VAL A 92 2.38 -4.57 7.17
CA VAL A 92 1.62 -3.32 7.18
C VAL A 92 2.41 -2.19 6.52
N TYR A 93 3.64 -1.94 6.96
CA TYR A 93 4.38 -0.73 6.57
C TYR A 93 5.21 -0.85 5.31
N LEU A 94 5.72 -2.03 4.97
CA LEU A 94 6.61 -2.20 3.81
C LEU A 94 5.87 -2.70 2.57
N PHE A 95 4.78 -3.45 2.74
CA PHE A 95 4.12 -4.15 1.63
C PHE A 95 2.66 -3.74 1.42
N ILE A 96 1.92 -3.38 2.47
CA ILE A 96 0.49 -3.12 2.38
C ILE A 96 0.22 -1.62 2.16
N LEU A 97 0.55 -0.77 3.14
CA LEU A 97 0.19 0.66 3.08
C LEU A 97 0.80 1.40 1.89
N PRO A 98 2.09 1.22 1.53
CA PRO A 98 2.67 1.92 0.39
C PRO A 98 1.98 1.55 -0.93
N ASN A 99 1.68 0.26 -1.14
CA ASN A 99 1.04 -0.20 -2.36
C ASN A 99 -0.45 0.21 -2.41
N LEU A 100 -1.17 0.17 -1.29
CA LEU A 100 -2.55 0.67 -1.21
C LEU A 100 -2.65 2.16 -1.47
N LYS A 101 -1.67 2.95 -0.98
CA LYS A 101 -1.57 4.38 -1.31
C LYS A 101 -1.45 4.58 -2.83
N VAL A 102 -0.55 3.86 -3.49
CA VAL A 102 -0.37 3.97 -4.95
C VAL A 102 -1.64 3.56 -5.70
N ILE A 103 -2.32 2.50 -5.27
CA ILE A 103 -3.62 2.12 -5.85
C ILE A 103 -4.63 3.25 -5.68
N LYS A 104 -4.74 3.84 -4.48
CA LYS A 104 -5.69 4.91 -4.18
C LYS A 104 -5.42 6.18 -5.00
N GLU A 105 -4.16 6.58 -5.12
CA GLU A 105 -3.76 7.73 -5.93
C GLU A 105 -4.10 7.51 -7.42
N LYS A 106 -3.80 6.33 -7.96
CA LYS A 106 -4.15 5.97 -9.34
C LYS A 106 -5.65 5.87 -9.54
N SER A 107 -6.42 5.39 -8.56
CA SER A 107 -7.88 5.29 -8.68
C SER A 107 -8.53 6.67 -8.76
N VAL A 108 -8.02 7.64 -7.99
CA VAL A 108 -8.45 9.04 -8.09
C VAL A 108 -8.08 9.64 -9.44
N ALA A 109 -6.83 9.46 -9.89
CA ALA A 109 -6.36 9.99 -11.17
C ALA A 109 -7.10 9.42 -12.39
N GLN A 110 -7.55 8.16 -12.30
CA GLN A 110 -8.27 7.47 -13.37
C GLN A 110 -9.79 7.49 -13.19
N ASN A 111 -10.28 8.20 -12.18
CA ASN A 111 -11.71 8.28 -11.83
C ASN A 111 -12.37 6.90 -11.67
N ALA A 112 -11.66 5.94 -11.07
CA ALA A 112 -12.09 4.55 -10.84
C ALA A 112 -12.49 4.31 -9.37
N PRO A 113 -13.64 4.85 -8.91
CA PRO A 113 -14.02 4.85 -7.50
C PRO A 113 -14.19 3.45 -6.92
N HIS A 114 -14.65 2.45 -7.69
CA HIS A 114 -14.85 1.10 -7.16
C HIS A 114 -13.53 0.41 -6.84
N PHE A 115 -12.51 0.60 -7.67
CA PHE A 115 -11.16 0.07 -7.41
C PHE A 115 -10.56 0.74 -6.16
N GLY A 116 -10.71 2.07 -6.05
CA GLY A 116 -10.30 2.84 -4.89
C GLY A 116 -11.00 2.42 -3.60
N ALA A 117 -12.28 2.05 -3.67
CA ALA A 117 -13.05 1.58 -2.52
C ALA A 117 -12.52 0.24 -1.98
N VAL A 118 -12.12 -0.68 -2.86
CA VAL A 118 -11.46 -1.94 -2.43
C VAL A 118 -10.15 -1.66 -1.70
N ALA A 119 -9.36 -0.69 -2.18
CA ALA A 119 -8.13 -0.27 -1.52
C ALA A 119 -8.40 0.34 -0.13
N ASP A 120 -9.44 1.15 0.02
CA ASP A 120 -9.83 1.72 1.32
C ASP A 120 -10.27 0.63 2.31
N ILE A 121 -11.03 -0.37 1.87
CA ILE A 121 -11.45 -1.50 2.72
C ILE A 121 -10.23 -2.32 3.18
N LEU A 122 -9.30 -2.59 2.27
CA LEU A 122 -8.04 -3.27 2.60
C LEU A 122 -7.15 -2.42 3.54
N THR A 123 -7.16 -1.10 3.40
CA THR A 123 -6.46 -0.21 4.32
C THR A 123 -7.09 -0.32 5.71
N ALA A 124 -8.41 -0.19 5.81
CA ALA A 124 -9.16 -0.24 7.06
C ALA A 124 -8.92 -1.54 7.85
N ILE A 125 -8.99 -2.72 7.22
CA ILE A 125 -8.77 -4.00 7.92
C ILE A 125 -7.33 -4.15 8.46
N ASN A 126 -6.34 -3.62 7.73
CA ASN A 126 -4.94 -3.69 8.12
C ASN A 126 -4.59 -2.67 9.21
N LEU A 127 -5.19 -1.48 9.19
CA LEU A 127 -5.07 -0.54 10.30
C LEU A 127 -5.69 -1.08 11.57
N GLY A 128 -6.85 -1.74 11.48
CA GLY A 128 -7.51 -2.30 12.65
C GLY A 128 -6.64 -3.35 13.36
N ILE A 129 -6.09 -4.34 12.64
CA ILE A 129 -5.19 -5.31 13.29
C ILE A 129 -3.91 -4.65 13.83
N ALA A 130 -3.39 -3.62 13.16
CA ALA A 130 -2.20 -2.92 13.62
C ALA A 130 -2.46 -2.14 14.92
N THR A 131 -3.52 -1.32 14.97
CA THR A 131 -3.85 -0.55 16.18
C THR A 131 -4.32 -1.44 17.31
N ASP A 132 -5.00 -2.56 17.04
CA ASP A 132 -5.35 -3.54 18.07
C ASP A 132 -4.11 -4.23 18.66
N THR A 133 -3.00 -4.25 17.92
CA THR A 133 -1.73 -4.85 18.35
C THR A 133 -0.86 -3.86 19.13
N TRP A 134 -0.75 -2.61 18.66
CA TRP A 134 0.22 -1.63 19.18
C TRP A 134 -0.39 -0.37 19.79
N ASP A 135 -1.71 -0.27 19.84
CA ASP A 135 -2.44 0.94 20.25
C ASP A 135 -2.15 2.08 19.27
N ASN A 136 -1.30 3.04 19.63
CA ASN A 136 -0.89 4.12 18.76
C ASN A 136 0.01 3.59 17.64
N ILE A 137 -0.21 4.04 16.41
CA ILE A 137 0.55 3.61 15.24
C ILE A 137 0.76 4.76 14.25
N PRO A 138 1.87 4.78 13.47
CA PRO A 138 1.99 5.73 12.36
C PRO A 138 0.95 5.48 11.26
N PHE A 139 0.17 6.49 10.88
CA PHE A 139 -0.66 6.38 9.67
C PHE A 139 -0.68 7.66 8.85
N SER A 140 -1.10 8.78 9.44
CA SER A 140 -1.27 10.08 8.79
C SER A 140 0.01 10.58 8.11
N GLN A 141 1.17 10.20 8.67
CA GLN A 141 2.50 10.55 8.15
C GLN A 141 3.29 9.35 7.61
N ALA A 142 2.77 8.13 7.78
CA ALA A 142 3.53 6.89 7.51
C ALA A 142 3.92 6.72 6.04
N SER A 143 3.19 7.37 5.13
CA SER A 143 3.40 7.23 3.68
C SER A 143 4.09 8.43 3.04
N LEU A 144 4.75 9.29 3.82
CA LEU A 144 5.53 10.43 3.30
C LEU A 144 6.91 10.03 2.77
N GLY A 145 7.36 8.80 3.03
CA GLY A 145 8.61 8.27 2.48
C GLY A 145 9.83 9.09 2.92
N LEU A 146 10.68 9.48 1.97
CA LEU A 146 11.92 10.23 2.26
C LEU A 146 11.67 11.63 2.84
N ASP A 147 10.47 12.18 2.64
CA ASP A 147 10.11 13.49 3.19
C ASP A 147 9.86 13.43 4.71
N ASN A 148 9.62 12.24 5.27
CA ASN A 148 9.53 12.04 6.71
C ASN A 148 9.99 10.64 7.14
N LEU A 149 11.24 10.55 7.59
CA LEU A 149 11.84 9.31 8.09
C LEU A 149 11.42 8.93 9.52
N SER A 150 10.71 9.82 10.22
CA SER A 150 10.28 9.65 11.60
C SER A 150 8.79 10.00 11.76
N PRO A 151 7.88 9.22 11.15
CA PRO A 151 6.46 9.51 11.20
C PRO A 151 5.93 9.45 12.64
N ALA A 152 5.12 10.44 13.01
CA ALA A 152 4.46 10.46 14.30
C ALA A 152 3.44 9.32 14.42
N PHE A 153 3.21 8.87 15.65
CA PHE A 153 2.20 7.87 15.97
C PHE A 153 0.87 8.58 16.19
N ASP A 154 -0.14 8.22 15.41
CA ASP A 154 -1.51 8.67 15.65
C ASP A 154 -2.11 7.83 16.78
N THR A 155 -3.02 8.43 17.56
CA THR A 155 -3.68 7.70 18.64
C THR A 155 -4.61 6.62 18.11
N GLN A 156 -4.83 5.54 18.85
CA GLN A 156 -5.79 4.50 18.44
C GLN A 156 -7.19 5.07 18.15
N GLU A 157 -7.65 6.09 18.90
CA GLU A 157 -8.90 6.79 18.63
C GLU A 157 -8.90 7.48 17.25
N GLN A 158 -7.81 8.16 16.89
CA GLN A 158 -7.64 8.78 15.58
C GLN A 158 -7.61 7.72 14.46
N ILE A 159 -6.94 6.59 14.70
CA ILE A 159 -6.90 5.48 13.75
C ILE A 159 -8.30 4.90 13.52
N TYR A 160 -9.07 4.64 14.57
CA TYR A 160 -10.44 4.14 14.43
C TYR A 160 -11.36 5.14 13.73
N THR A 161 -11.22 6.43 14.01
CA THR A 161 -11.94 7.50 13.27
C THR A 161 -11.63 7.44 11.78
N GLN A 162 -10.36 7.23 11.44
CA GLN A 162 -9.90 7.12 10.07
C GLN A 162 -10.36 5.82 9.39
N ILE A 163 -10.38 4.70 10.11
CA ILE A 163 -10.95 3.41 9.67
C ILE A 163 -12.42 3.59 9.28
N PHE A 164 -13.23 4.24 10.12
CA PHE A 164 -14.63 4.48 9.79
C PHE A 164 -14.80 5.41 8.59
N THR A 165 -13.97 6.45 8.48
CA THR A 165 -13.97 7.35 7.31
C THR A 165 -13.65 6.59 6.01
N LEU A 166 -12.67 5.69 6.03
CA LEU A 166 -12.32 4.84 4.89
C LEU A 166 -13.48 3.91 4.52
N LEU A 167 -14.07 3.24 5.50
CA LEU A 167 -15.17 2.29 5.27
C LEU A 167 -16.43 3.00 4.75
N ASP A 168 -16.76 4.17 5.29
CA ASP A 168 -17.92 4.95 4.84
C ASP A 168 -17.73 5.52 3.44
N GLY A 169 -16.52 6.02 3.14
CA GLY A 169 -16.14 6.42 1.79
C GLY A 169 -16.22 5.25 0.80
N ALA A 170 -15.72 4.06 1.19
CA ALA A 170 -15.78 2.87 0.35
C ALA A 170 -17.21 2.39 0.11
N ILE A 171 -18.06 2.36 1.15
CA ILE A 171 -19.48 2.00 1.03
C ILE A 171 -20.20 2.95 0.06
N ALA A 172 -20.01 4.26 0.24
CA ALA A 172 -20.62 5.26 -0.63
C ALA A 172 -20.15 5.12 -2.08
N ALA A 173 -18.84 4.90 -2.29
CA ALA A 173 -18.26 4.70 -3.62
C ALA A 173 -18.81 3.44 -4.31
N LEU A 174 -18.89 2.30 -3.60
CA LEU A 174 -19.42 1.05 -4.15
C LEU A 174 -20.93 1.10 -4.44
N GLN A 175 -21.68 1.94 -3.73
CA GLN A 175 -23.10 2.18 -4.00
C GLN A 175 -23.33 3.21 -5.13
N GLY A 176 -22.32 4.01 -5.43
CA GLY A 176 -22.34 5.00 -6.50
C GLY A 176 -22.00 4.42 -7.87
N PRO A 177 -22.22 5.19 -8.95
CA PRO A 177 -21.81 4.80 -10.29
C PRO A 177 -20.28 4.78 -10.44
N ASP A 178 -19.78 3.94 -11.34
CA ASP A 178 -18.40 3.94 -11.79
C ASP A 178 -18.38 3.90 -13.33
N ASP A 179 -18.09 5.05 -13.93
CA ASP A 179 -18.04 5.25 -15.38
C ASP A 179 -16.61 5.18 -15.94
N SER A 180 -15.63 4.73 -15.14
CA SER A 180 -14.21 4.69 -15.56
C SER A 180 -13.92 3.65 -16.65
N GLY A 181 -14.77 2.63 -16.77
CA GLY A 181 -14.49 1.44 -17.58
C GLY A 181 -13.39 0.55 -16.98
N ILE A 182 -12.91 0.84 -15.77
CA ILE A 182 -11.92 0.07 -15.03
C ILE A 182 -12.64 -0.71 -13.94
N SER A 183 -12.59 -2.03 -14.02
CA SER A 183 -13.18 -2.91 -13.02
C SER A 183 -12.12 -3.70 -12.27
N VAL A 184 -12.43 -4.02 -11.02
CA VAL A 184 -11.68 -5.01 -10.25
C VAL A 184 -11.98 -6.38 -10.85
N GLY A 185 -10.96 -7.07 -11.34
CA GLY A 185 -11.08 -8.36 -12.03
C GLY A 185 -10.57 -9.55 -11.23
N ASN A 186 -9.90 -10.48 -11.92
CA ASN A 186 -9.37 -11.72 -11.34
C ASN A 186 -8.16 -11.52 -10.43
N GLU A 187 -7.52 -10.36 -10.50
CA GLU A 187 -6.48 -9.89 -9.58
C GLU A 187 -7.00 -9.77 -8.14
N ASP A 188 -8.31 -9.61 -7.94
CA ASP A 188 -8.93 -9.77 -6.63
C ASP A 188 -9.00 -11.26 -6.29
N LEU A 189 -8.08 -11.68 -5.41
CA LEU A 189 -7.97 -13.07 -4.97
C LEU A 189 -9.05 -13.48 -3.95
N ILE A 190 -9.81 -12.54 -3.40
CA ILE A 190 -10.82 -12.78 -2.35
C ILE A 190 -12.20 -12.99 -2.99
N TYR A 191 -12.66 -12.02 -3.80
CA TYR A 191 -14.01 -12.02 -4.34
C TYR A 191 -14.09 -12.04 -5.87
N ARG A 192 -12.94 -12.13 -6.56
CA ARG A 192 -12.85 -12.20 -8.03
C ARG A 192 -13.60 -11.04 -8.71
N GLY A 193 -13.49 -9.84 -8.15
CA GLY A 193 -14.13 -8.64 -8.68
C GLY A 193 -15.61 -8.48 -8.29
N ASN A 194 -16.15 -9.35 -7.43
CA ASN A 194 -17.53 -9.22 -6.98
C ASN A 194 -17.66 -8.08 -5.95
N LEU A 195 -18.04 -6.90 -6.43
CA LEU A 195 -18.15 -5.69 -5.64
C LEU A 195 -19.28 -5.75 -4.59
N ASP A 196 -20.35 -6.51 -4.84
CA ASP A 196 -21.40 -6.72 -3.82
C ASP A 196 -20.88 -7.47 -2.60
N LYS A 197 -19.89 -8.34 -2.77
CA LYS A 197 -19.22 -9.00 -1.64
C LYS A 197 -18.27 -8.06 -0.92
N TRP A 198 -17.57 -7.18 -1.65
CA TRP A 198 -16.78 -6.11 -1.05
C TRP A 198 -17.63 -5.13 -0.24
N LEU A 199 -18.81 -4.76 -0.74
CA LEU A 199 -19.76 -3.91 -0.01
C LEU A 199 -20.21 -4.58 1.30
N ARG A 200 -20.54 -5.87 1.26
CA ARG A 200 -20.87 -6.64 2.47
C ARG A 200 -19.69 -6.75 3.43
N ALA A 201 -18.47 -6.91 2.91
CA ALA A 201 -17.27 -6.94 3.71
C ALA A 201 -17.04 -5.59 4.41
N ALA A 202 -17.20 -4.47 3.72
CA ALA A 202 -17.09 -3.13 4.30
C ALA A 202 -18.06 -2.94 5.48
N TYR A 203 -19.35 -3.28 5.30
CA TYR A 203 -20.33 -3.26 6.39
C TYR A 203 -19.97 -4.20 7.54
N THR A 204 -19.48 -5.40 7.23
CA THR A 204 -19.09 -6.39 8.25
C THR A 204 -17.90 -5.92 9.08
N ILE A 205 -16.89 -5.33 8.43
CA ILE A 205 -15.71 -4.77 9.09
C ILE A 205 -16.12 -3.55 9.93
N LYS A 206 -16.98 -2.67 9.40
CA LYS A 206 -17.53 -1.55 10.15
C LYS A 206 -18.26 -2.02 11.42
N ALA A 207 -19.15 -3.00 11.29
CA ALA A 207 -19.88 -3.57 12.42
C ALA A 207 -18.95 -4.21 13.46
N ARG A 208 -17.90 -4.94 13.01
CA ARG A 208 -16.88 -5.51 13.90
C ARG A 208 -16.21 -4.43 14.74
N TYR A 209 -15.79 -3.33 14.13
CA TYR A 209 -15.09 -2.25 14.85
C TYR A 209 -16.01 -1.43 15.75
N GLN A 210 -17.27 -1.22 15.36
CA GLN A 210 -18.27 -0.63 16.26
C GLN A 210 -18.50 -1.51 17.50
N LEU A 211 -18.59 -2.83 17.33
CA LEU A 211 -18.70 -3.75 18.44
C LEU A 211 -17.45 -3.75 19.32
N HIS A 212 -16.26 -3.68 18.72
CA HIS A 212 -14.99 -3.60 19.45
C HIS A 212 -14.94 -2.39 20.39
N LEU A 213 -15.47 -1.24 19.95
CA LEU A 213 -15.47 0.02 20.69
C LEU A 213 -16.65 0.20 21.65
N VAL A 214 -17.63 -0.71 21.66
CA VAL A 214 -18.88 -0.55 22.44
C VAL A 214 -18.64 -0.32 23.94
N ASN A 215 -17.63 -0.96 24.51
CA ASN A 215 -17.28 -0.85 25.93
C ASN A 215 -16.37 0.34 26.25
N LYS A 216 -15.95 1.11 25.23
CA LYS A 216 -15.08 2.29 25.36
C LYS A 216 -15.86 3.60 25.39
N GLY A 217 -17.20 3.56 25.26
CA GLY A 217 -18.07 4.74 25.35
C GLY A 217 -17.97 5.67 24.14
N VAL A 218 -17.35 5.24 23.04
CA VAL A 218 -17.26 5.99 21.79
C VAL A 218 -18.47 5.62 20.94
N THR A 219 -19.45 6.52 20.90
CA THR A 219 -20.63 6.45 20.03
C THR A 219 -20.42 7.24 18.74
#